data_AF-A0AAP4WXG6-F1
#
_entry.id   AF-A0AAP4WXG6-F1
#
_cell.length_a   1.000
_cell.length_b   1.000
_cell.length_c   1.000
_cell.angle_alpha   90.00
_cell.angle_beta   90.00
_cell.angle_gamma   90.00
#
_symmetry.space_group_name_H-M   'P 1'
#
loop_
_entity.id
_entity.type
_entity.pdbx_description
1 polymer ?
#
loop_
_entity_poly.entity_id
_entity_poly.type
_entity_poly.pdbx_seq_one_letter_code
_entity_poly.pdbx_strand_id
1 'polypeptide(L)'
;MSQRFVPLALLTALAVAGCSSDGYYYDRNSEYADASIAPPLELPDTINRGDYQDSMPVPQASSDFLASDDFEAPRPQPLATSEQGGREFVAMRQSGDARWLAVNAAPAAVWTRLQSFVRDQGLDVQSIDAGKGEITTAQGIISVSQGLRADASEVRCQQGGDVAGSCLNALSGYLAASSADSGVSLAAQSLSRDDRVRLEGRDGTWQVDLALDTERSWAELLYQLQKNFNTDYQTLTDQDRSRGEFMVDYIPREERDGGWLGIGGDGDPVPMVLKLRAENDHTLVTATRADGEETTPALARELLDAVASTLR
;
A
#
# COMPACT_ATOMS: atom_id res chain seq x y z
N MET A 1 -33.11 12.52 -59.95
CA MET A 1 -32.11 11.64 -59.31
C MET A 1 -31.84 12.10 -57.86
N SER A 2 -32.87 12.23 -57.01
CA SER A 2 -32.74 12.86 -55.68
C SER A 2 -33.60 12.24 -54.56
N GLN A 3 -34.03 10.98 -54.70
CA GLN A 3 -34.90 10.32 -53.70
C GLN A 3 -34.28 9.06 -53.05
N ARG A 4 -33.01 8.74 -53.34
CA ARG A 4 -32.32 7.57 -52.76
C ARG A 4 -31.40 7.89 -51.58
N PHE A 5 -31.10 9.16 -51.31
CA PHE A 5 -30.18 9.55 -50.23
C PHE A 5 -30.89 9.83 -48.89
N VAL A 6 -32.19 10.07 -48.91
CA VAL A 6 -32.99 10.36 -47.71
C VAL A 6 -33.07 9.17 -46.73
N PRO A 7 -33.34 7.92 -47.15
CA PRO A 7 -33.43 6.81 -46.19
C PRO A 7 -32.05 6.41 -45.63
N LEU A 8 -30.97 6.66 -46.38
CA LEU A 8 -29.60 6.34 -45.96
C LEU A 8 -29.10 7.33 -44.88
N ALA A 9 -29.45 8.62 -45.02
CA ALA A 9 -29.12 9.66 -44.04
C ALA A 9 -29.90 9.48 -42.72
N LEU A 10 -31.14 9.00 -42.78
CA LEU A 10 -31.95 8.76 -41.58
C LEU A 10 -31.45 7.55 -40.76
N LEU A 11 -30.95 6.51 -41.43
CA LEU A 11 -30.37 5.32 -40.80
C LEU A 11 -28.99 5.59 -40.17
N THR A 12 -28.19 6.49 -40.74
CA THR A 12 -26.90 6.89 -40.16
C THR A 12 -27.07 7.80 -38.95
N ALA A 13 -28.06 8.69 -38.93
CA ALA A 13 -28.34 9.53 -37.76
C ALA A 13 -28.81 8.73 -36.54
N LEU A 14 -29.55 7.63 -36.75
CA LEU A 14 -30.00 6.74 -35.66
C LEU A 14 -28.86 5.92 -35.04
N ALA A 15 -27.81 5.62 -35.81
CA ALA A 15 -26.65 4.87 -35.33
C ALA A 15 -25.70 5.69 -34.42
N VAL A 16 -25.74 7.03 -34.50
CA VAL A 16 -24.87 7.91 -33.71
C VAL A 16 -25.49 8.29 -32.36
N ALA A 17 -26.80 8.11 -32.18
CA ALA A 17 -27.50 8.42 -30.93
C ALA A 17 -27.27 7.40 -29.79
N GLY A 18 -26.44 6.38 -30.00
CA GLY A 18 -26.25 5.26 -29.06
C GLY A 18 -24.98 5.31 -28.19
N CYS A 19 -24.16 6.36 -28.28
CA CYS A 19 -22.92 6.48 -27.49
C CYS A 19 -22.83 7.85 -26.80
N SER A 20 -23.69 8.10 -25.82
CA SER A 20 -23.46 9.15 -24.81
C SER A 20 -22.82 8.50 -23.58
N SER A 21 -21.53 8.74 -23.36
CA SER A 21 -20.81 8.31 -22.15
C SER A 21 -21.19 9.13 -20.91
N ASP A 22 -21.83 10.29 -21.10
CA ASP A 22 -22.36 11.13 -20.02
C ASP A 22 -23.78 10.68 -19.65
N GLY A 23 -23.88 9.61 -18.88
CA GLY A 23 -25.05 9.41 -18.03
C GLY A 23 -24.99 10.39 -16.87
N TYR A 24 -26.06 11.17 -16.64
CA TYR A 24 -26.21 11.98 -15.43
C TYR A 24 -26.48 11.02 -14.25
N TYR A 25 -25.42 10.45 -13.69
CA TYR A 25 -25.49 9.69 -12.45
C TYR A 25 -25.42 10.69 -11.29
N TYR A 26 -26.41 10.65 -10.40
CA TYR A 26 -26.37 11.41 -9.16
C TYR A 26 -25.26 10.83 -8.28
N ASP A 27 -24.15 11.54 -8.17
CA ASP A 27 -23.05 11.19 -7.28
C ASP A 27 -23.44 11.52 -5.83
N ARG A 28 -23.31 10.54 -4.94
CA ARG A 28 -23.63 10.66 -3.51
C ARG A 28 -22.38 10.62 -2.63
N ASN A 29 -21.18 10.64 -3.23
CA ASN A 29 -19.91 10.42 -2.53
C ASN A 29 -19.61 11.44 -1.43
N SER A 30 -20.21 12.64 -1.44
CA SER A 30 -19.98 13.68 -0.44
C SER A 30 -21.23 14.05 0.37
N GLU A 31 -22.41 13.48 0.07
CA GLU A 31 -23.68 13.87 0.72
C GLU A 31 -23.68 13.58 2.23
N TYR A 32 -22.86 12.64 2.71
CA TYR A 32 -22.69 12.38 4.13
C TYR A 32 -21.85 13.44 4.85
N ALA A 33 -20.96 14.17 4.15
CA ALA A 33 -20.14 15.22 4.74
C ALA A 33 -20.98 16.44 5.12
N ASP A 34 -22.04 16.71 4.35
CA ASP A 34 -23.01 17.78 4.60
C ASP A 34 -24.11 17.38 5.61
N ALA A 35 -24.06 16.18 6.18
CA ALA A 35 -25.06 15.71 7.11
C ALA A 35 -25.05 16.54 8.41
N SER A 36 -26.20 17.13 8.75
CA SER A 36 -26.35 17.91 9.98
C SER A 36 -26.68 17.01 11.17
N ILE A 37 -25.99 17.24 12.29
CA ILE A 37 -26.30 16.57 13.56
C ILE A 37 -27.59 17.17 14.11
N ALA A 38 -28.62 16.35 14.26
CA ALA A 38 -29.84 16.75 14.95
C ALA A 38 -29.60 16.81 16.48
N PRO A 39 -30.16 17.79 17.18
CA PRO A 39 -30.05 17.87 18.63
C PRO A 39 -30.71 16.65 19.30
N PRO A 40 -30.19 16.19 20.45
CA PRO A 40 -30.81 15.11 21.21
C PRO A 40 -32.25 15.43 21.61
N LEU A 41 -33.08 14.40 21.73
CA LEU A 41 -34.47 14.54 22.13
C LEU A 41 -34.56 15.05 23.60
N GLU A 42 -35.31 16.13 23.82
CA GLU A 42 -35.63 16.61 25.16
C GLU A 42 -36.75 15.76 25.76
N LEU A 43 -36.41 15.00 26.81
CA LEU A 43 -37.38 14.17 27.52
C LEU A 43 -38.04 14.98 28.66
N PRO A 44 -39.37 14.92 28.82
CA PRO A 44 -40.06 15.55 29.95
C PRO A 44 -39.71 14.89 31.28
N ASP A 45 -39.80 15.65 32.38
CA ASP A 45 -39.38 15.23 33.73
C ASP A 45 -40.10 13.99 34.29
N THR A 46 -41.21 13.58 33.67
CA THR A 46 -41.96 12.38 34.04
C THR A 46 -41.36 11.08 33.53
N ILE A 47 -40.33 11.16 32.67
CA ILE A 47 -39.69 10.00 32.04
C ILE A 47 -38.31 9.76 32.66
N ASN A 48 -38.06 8.52 33.07
CA ASN A 48 -36.77 8.10 33.59
C ASN A 48 -35.73 8.04 32.46
N ARG A 49 -34.80 9.01 32.45
CA ARG A 49 -33.71 9.11 31.46
C ARG A 49 -32.81 7.86 31.40
N GLY A 50 -32.72 7.08 32.48
CA GLY A 50 -31.88 5.88 32.51
C GLY A 50 -32.36 4.74 31.59
N ASP A 51 -33.66 4.75 31.25
CA ASP A 51 -34.30 3.75 30.39
C ASP A 51 -34.11 4.06 28.89
N TYR A 52 -33.63 5.26 28.56
CA TYR A 52 -33.38 5.74 27.19
C TYR A 52 -31.91 6.11 27.02
N GLN A 53 -31.10 5.12 26.65
CA GLN A 53 -29.68 5.31 26.32
C GLN A 53 -29.49 5.24 24.80
N ASP A 54 -28.48 5.95 24.31
CA ASP A 54 -28.06 5.83 22.91
C ASP A 54 -27.56 4.41 22.66
N SER A 55 -28.27 3.65 21.81
CA SER A 55 -27.93 2.27 21.48
C SER A 55 -26.80 2.16 20.46
N MET A 56 -26.45 3.28 19.81
CA MET A 56 -25.39 3.37 18.81
C MET A 56 -24.51 4.60 19.09
N PRO A 57 -23.85 4.65 20.26
CA PRO A 57 -23.01 5.79 20.61
C PRO A 57 -21.86 5.89 19.62
N VAL A 58 -21.75 7.02 18.95
CA VAL A 58 -20.60 7.32 18.08
C VAL A 58 -19.39 7.64 18.97
N PRO A 59 -18.31 6.84 18.94
CA PRO A 59 -17.12 7.14 19.72
C PRO A 59 -16.46 8.41 19.20
N GLN A 60 -16.03 9.28 20.11
CA GLN A 60 -15.26 10.48 19.77
C GLN A 60 -13.90 10.04 19.19
N ALA A 61 -13.67 10.30 17.90
CA ALA A 61 -12.39 10.04 17.25
C ALA A 61 -11.50 11.29 17.37
N SER A 62 -10.25 11.12 17.80
CA SER A 62 -9.25 12.19 17.87
C SER A 62 -8.44 12.34 16.56
N SER A 63 -8.98 11.88 15.43
CA SER A 63 -8.31 12.04 14.14
C SER A 63 -8.75 13.34 13.48
N ASP A 64 -7.82 14.27 13.28
CA ASP A 64 -7.98 15.42 12.39
C ASP A 64 -8.01 14.95 10.92
N PHE A 65 -9.09 14.24 10.56
CA PHE A 65 -9.48 14.11 9.17
C PHE A 65 -10.09 15.46 8.78
N LEU A 66 -9.24 16.38 8.32
CA LEU A 66 -9.71 17.56 7.61
C LEU A 66 -10.44 17.05 6.37
N ALA A 67 -11.78 17.10 6.41
CA ALA A 67 -12.59 16.90 5.23
C ALA A 67 -12.19 17.97 4.22
N SER A 68 -11.43 17.59 3.20
CA SER A 68 -11.27 18.39 2.00
C SER A 68 -12.58 18.33 1.22
N ASP A 69 -13.01 19.46 0.65
CA ASP A 69 -14.26 19.55 -0.14
C ASP A 69 -14.25 18.59 -1.35
N ASP A 70 -13.08 18.11 -1.77
CA ASP A 70 -12.89 17.12 -2.83
C ASP A 70 -12.50 15.75 -2.25
N PHE A 71 -13.49 14.94 -1.86
CA PHE A 71 -13.27 13.51 -1.55
C PHE A 71 -13.47 12.67 -2.82
N GLU A 72 -12.37 12.23 -3.43
CA GLU A 72 -12.42 11.30 -4.55
C GLU A 72 -12.17 9.87 -4.08
N ALA A 73 -13.16 8.99 -4.28
CA ALA A 73 -13.02 7.58 -3.93
C ALA A 73 -11.82 6.96 -4.66
N PRO A 74 -10.90 6.28 -3.97
CA PRO A 74 -9.75 5.68 -4.61
C PRO A 74 -10.21 4.67 -5.65
N ARG A 75 -9.59 4.70 -6.83
CA ARG A 75 -9.92 3.75 -7.91
C ARG A 75 -9.73 2.32 -7.38
N PRO A 76 -10.66 1.40 -7.71
CA PRO A 76 -10.51 0.00 -7.31
C PRO A 76 -9.18 -0.54 -7.82
N GLN A 77 -8.38 -1.12 -6.93
CA GLN A 77 -7.13 -1.76 -7.32
C GLN A 77 -7.46 -2.93 -8.27
N PRO A 78 -6.81 -3.03 -9.44
CA PRO A 78 -7.01 -4.15 -10.33
C PRO A 78 -6.59 -5.44 -9.64
N LEU A 79 -7.41 -6.48 -9.77
CA LEU A 79 -7.03 -7.82 -9.35
C LEU A 79 -5.71 -8.19 -10.02
N ALA A 80 -4.72 -8.63 -9.24
CA ALA A 80 -3.40 -9.00 -9.74
C ALA A 80 -3.49 -10.21 -10.68
N THR A 81 -3.76 -9.96 -11.97
CA THR A 81 -3.39 -10.87 -13.04
C THR A 81 -1.92 -10.57 -13.37
N SER A 82 -1.10 -11.62 -13.35
CA SER A 82 0.36 -11.58 -13.30
C SER A 82 1.08 -10.82 -14.43
N GLU A 83 0.36 -10.33 -15.44
CA GLU A 83 0.97 -9.84 -16.68
C GLU A 83 0.72 -8.36 -17.01
N GLN A 84 -0.21 -7.67 -16.34
CA GLN A 84 -0.54 -6.27 -16.71
C GLN A 84 0.29 -5.20 -15.97
N GLY A 85 1.09 -5.56 -14.95
CA GLY A 85 1.75 -4.59 -14.07
C GLY A 85 3.26 -4.39 -14.27
N GLY A 86 3.92 -5.12 -15.17
CA GLY A 86 5.38 -5.07 -15.33
C GLY A 86 6.18 -5.42 -14.06
N ARG A 87 5.53 -6.01 -13.04
CA ARG A 87 6.16 -6.43 -11.77
C ARG A 87 6.57 -7.89 -11.89
N GLU A 88 7.84 -8.18 -11.70
CA GLU A 88 8.35 -9.55 -11.67
C GLU A 88 7.63 -10.35 -10.56
N PHE A 89 7.05 -11.51 -10.89
CA PHE A 89 6.24 -12.27 -9.94
C PHE A 89 7.04 -12.70 -8.69
N VAL A 90 8.33 -13.02 -8.87
CA VAL A 90 9.28 -13.39 -7.82
C VAL A 90 10.58 -12.63 -8.06
N ALA A 91 11.07 -11.88 -7.07
CA ALA A 91 12.33 -11.18 -7.15
C ALA A 91 13.21 -11.49 -5.94
N MET A 92 14.50 -11.74 -6.15
CA MET A 92 15.45 -11.91 -5.06
C MET A 92 15.84 -10.55 -4.46
N ARG A 93 15.78 -10.44 -3.14
CA ARG A 93 16.13 -9.25 -2.36
C ARG A 93 17.26 -9.52 -1.40
N GLN A 94 18.09 -8.51 -1.15
CA GLN A 94 19.20 -8.58 -0.21
C GLN A 94 19.37 -7.24 0.51
N SER A 95 19.63 -7.29 1.82
CA SER A 95 19.95 -6.15 2.68
C SER A 95 20.94 -6.64 3.74
N GLY A 96 22.18 -6.13 3.71
CA GLY A 96 23.25 -6.66 4.54
C GLY A 96 23.47 -8.17 4.30
N ASP A 97 23.40 -8.94 5.39
CA ASP A 97 23.52 -10.40 5.38
C ASP A 97 22.17 -11.12 5.16
N ALA A 98 21.06 -10.39 5.21
CA ALA A 98 19.73 -10.94 4.96
C ALA A 98 19.45 -11.05 3.46
N ARG A 99 18.87 -12.19 3.05
CA ARG A 99 18.40 -12.43 1.67
C ARG A 99 17.07 -13.18 1.70
N TRP A 100 16.14 -12.75 0.86
CA TRP A 100 14.79 -13.30 0.78
C TRP A 100 14.24 -13.20 -0.64
N LEU A 101 13.13 -13.88 -0.91
CA LEU A 101 12.36 -13.70 -2.14
C LEU A 101 11.18 -12.78 -1.84
N ALA A 102 11.04 -11.72 -2.61
CA ALA A 102 9.82 -10.92 -2.66
C ALA A 102 8.88 -11.53 -3.72
N VAL A 103 7.69 -11.91 -3.31
CA VAL A 103 6.69 -12.58 -4.16
C VAL A 103 5.45 -11.70 -4.24
N ASN A 104 5.00 -11.39 -5.45
CA ASN A 104 3.79 -10.60 -5.68
C ASN A 104 2.54 -11.49 -5.61
N ALA A 105 2.36 -12.16 -4.46
CA ALA A 105 1.15 -12.88 -4.08
C ALA A 105 0.94 -12.81 -2.56
N ALA A 106 -0.32 -12.95 -2.14
CA ALA A 106 -0.67 -12.97 -0.72
C ALA A 106 -0.05 -14.19 0.01
N PRO A 107 0.32 -14.06 1.30
CA PRO A 107 0.97 -15.13 2.08
C PRO A 107 0.25 -16.47 2.04
N ALA A 108 -1.09 -16.46 2.12
CA ALA A 108 -1.89 -17.68 2.07
C ALA A 108 -1.80 -18.43 0.73
N ALA A 109 -1.59 -17.72 -0.38
CA ALA A 109 -1.38 -18.32 -1.70
C ALA A 109 0.06 -18.86 -1.84
N VAL A 110 1.05 -18.08 -1.38
CA VAL A 110 2.46 -18.50 -1.38
C VAL A 110 2.65 -19.73 -0.51
N TRP A 111 2.00 -19.78 0.65
CA TRP A 111 2.04 -20.92 1.57
C TRP A 111 1.66 -22.25 0.90
N THR A 112 0.54 -22.30 0.17
CA THR A 112 0.13 -23.50 -0.59
C THR A 112 1.23 -23.96 -1.55
N ARG A 113 1.90 -23.00 -2.21
CA ARG A 113 3.02 -23.29 -3.13
C ARG A 113 4.25 -23.79 -2.40
N LEU A 114 4.55 -23.29 -1.20
CA LEU A 114 5.64 -23.81 -0.36
C LEU A 114 5.38 -25.26 0.05
N GLN A 115 4.14 -25.59 0.41
CA GLN A 115 3.76 -26.98 0.74
C GLN A 115 3.93 -27.90 -0.47
N SER A 116 3.52 -27.46 -1.66
CA SER A 116 3.74 -28.20 -2.90
C SER A 116 5.24 -28.35 -3.21
N PHE A 117 6.03 -27.28 -3.08
CA PHE A 117 7.48 -27.32 -3.27
C PHE A 117 8.15 -28.38 -2.38
N VAL A 118 7.84 -28.36 -1.08
CA VAL A 118 8.40 -29.32 -0.10
C VAL A 118 8.06 -30.77 -0.46
N ARG A 119 6.81 -31.01 -0.86
CA ARG A 119 6.34 -32.34 -1.31
C ARG A 119 7.03 -32.77 -2.60
N ASP A 120 7.06 -31.90 -3.60
CA ASP A 120 7.57 -32.22 -4.95
C ASP A 120 9.10 -32.41 -4.94
N GLN A 121 9.81 -31.70 -4.05
CA GLN A 121 11.25 -31.87 -3.83
C GLN A 121 11.58 -33.02 -2.85
N GLY A 122 10.57 -33.66 -2.24
CA GLY A 122 10.76 -34.77 -1.30
C GLY A 122 11.56 -34.39 -0.06
N LEU A 123 11.40 -33.16 0.45
CA LEU A 123 12.10 -32.72 1.66
C LEU A 123 11.53 -33.42 2.90
N ASP A 124 12.40 -33.70 3.87
CA ASP A 124 12.01 -34.39 5.11
C ASP A 124 11.44 -33.38 6.11
N VAL A 125 10.12 -33.36 6.23
CA VAL A 125 9.37 -32.39 7.05
C VAL A 125 9.34 -32.84 8.50
N GLN A 126 9.89 -32.00 9.38
CA GLN A 126 9.87 -32.20 10.83
C GLN A 126 8.65 -31.53 11.47
N SER A 127 8.26 -30.35 10.99
CA SER A 127 7.13 -29.58 11.51
C SER A 127 6.55 -28.63 10.44
N ILE A 128 5.25 -28.36 10.54
CA ILE A 128 4.53 -27.36 9.73
C ILE A 128 3.69 -26.50 10.67
N ASP A 129 3.95 -25.20 10.70
CA ASP A 129 3.16 -24.20 11.44
C ASP A 129 2.62 -23.17 10.44
N ALA A 130 1.36 -23.36 10.01
CA ALA A 130 0.71 -22.45 9.07
C ALA A 130 0.39 -21.07 9.68
N GLY A 131 0.28 -20.97 11.01
CA GLY A 131 0.01 -19.70 11.69
C GLY A 131 1.24 -18.81 11.77
N LYS A 132 2.43 -19.39 11.78
CA LYS A 132 3.71 -18.68 11.65
C LYS A 132 4.25 -18.64 10.22
N GLY A 133 3.65 -19.42 9.33
CA GLY A 133 4.10 -19.54 7.95
C GLY A 133 5.45 -20.27 7.88
N GLU A 134 5.69 -21.25 8.74
CA GLU A 134 6.99 -21.92 8.88
C GLU A 134 6.90 -23.42 8.58
N ILE A 135 7.79 -23.91 7.73
CA ILE A 135 8.02 -25.34 7.47
C ILE A 135 9.43 -25.67 7.92
N THR A 136 9.54 -26.48 8.96
CA THR A 136 10.82 -27.01 9.44
C THR A 136 11.10 -28.33 8.74
N THR A 137 12.23 -28.42 8.04
CA THR A 137 12.73 -29.64 7.41
C THR A 137 14.07 -30.06 8.01
N ALA A 138 14.53 -31.28 7.72
CA ALA A 138 15.87 -31.73 8.12
C ALA A 138 17.00 -30.87 7.53
N GLN A 139 16.76 -30.19 6.41
CA GLN A 139 17.73 -29.35 5.72
C GLN A 139 17.71 -27.88 6.19
N GLY A 140 16.62 -27.42 6.80
CA GLY A 140 16.47 -26.04 7.23
C GLY A 140 15.01 -25.62 7.46
N ILE A 141 14.80 -24.32 7.63
CA ILE A 141 13.50 -23.71 7.84
C ILE A 141 13.13 -22.91 6.60
N ILE A 142 11.95 -23.17 6.04
CA ILE A 142 11.34 -22.35 4.99
C ILE A 142 10.21 -21.55 5.64
N SER A 143 10.26 -20.22 5.54
CA SER A 143 9.24 -19.36 6.14
C SER A 143 8.65 -18.38 5.13
N VAL A 144 7.37 -18.08 5.27
CA VAL A 144 6.68 -16.99 4.55
C VAL A 144 6.07 -16.01 5.54
N SER A 145 6.27 -14.72 5.26
CA SER A 145 5.61 -13.63 5.95
C SER A 145 5.00 -12.66 4.94
N GLN A 146 4.04 -11.84 5.37
CA GLN A 146 3.55 -10.74 4.55
C GLN A 146 4.70 -9.76 4.23
N GLY A 147 4.64 -9.10 3.08
CA GLY A 147 5.39 -7.88 2.79
C GLY A 147 4.66 -6.66 3.34
N LEU A 148 5.03 -5.44 2.92
CA LEU A 148 4.28 -4.23 3.31
C LEU A 148 2.88 -4.20 2.69
N ARG A 149 2.74 -4.70 1.46
CA ARG A 149 1.45 -4.84 0.77
C ARG A 149 0.74 -6.12 1.17
N ALA A 150 -0.59 -6.08 1.15
CA ALA A 150 -1.43 -7.27 1.37
C ALA A 150 -1.25 -8.34 0.27
N ASP A 151 -0.91 -7.91 -0.96
CA ASP A 151 -0.65 -8.77 -2.11
C ASP A 151 0.82 -9.20 -2.24
N ALA A 152 1.65 -8.94 -1.23
CA ALA A 152 3.07 -9.25 -1.24
C ALA A 152 3.47 -10.19 -0.10
N SER A 153 4.42 -11.07 -0.40
CA SER A 153 5.02 -11.98 0.57
C SER A 153 6.54 -11.96 0.51
N GLU A 154 7.17 -12.17 1.65
CA GLU A 154 8.59 -12.48 1.76
C GLU A 154 8.75 -13.97 2.05
N VAL A 155 9.58 -14.66 1.27
CA VAL A 155 9.96 -16.05 1.53
C VAL A 155 11.43 -16.13 1.91
N ARG A 156 11.72 -16.86 2.99
CA ARG A 156 13.08 -17.07 3.50
C ARG A 156 13.37 -18.56 3.58
N CYS A 157 14.64 -18.91 3.36
CA CYS A 157 15.18 -20.22 3.74
C CYS A 157 16.37 -20.01 4.67
N GLN A 158 16.37 -20.67 5.81
CA GLN A 158 17.44 -20.61 6.79
C GLN A 158 17.96 -22.01 7.15
N GLN A 159 19.25 -22.14 7.38
CA GLN A 159 19.90 -23.36 7.84
C GLN A 159 20.90 -22.99 8.94
N GLY A 160 20.67 -23.46 10.17
CA GLY A 160 21.54 -23.11 11.30
C GLY A 160 21.55 -21.61 11.67
N GLY A 161 20.53 -20.85 11.26
CA GLY A 161 20.45 -19.39 11.43
C GLY A 161 20.93 -18.59 10.22
N ASP A 162 21.71 -19.20 9.33
CA ASP A 162 22.22 -18.57 8.13
C ASP A 162 21.29 -18.73 6.94
N VAL A 163 21.41 -17.85 5.94
CA VAL A 163 20.66 -17.93 4.69
C VAL A 163 21.03 -19.19 3.90
N ALA A 164 20.04 -20.04 3.63
CA ALA A 164 20.20 -21.21 2.77
C ALA A 164 20.04 -20.82 1.28
N GLY A 165 21.10 -20.31 0.67
CA GLY A 165 21.07 -19.77 -0.69
C GLY A 165 20.63 -20.76 -1.78
N SER A 166 20.98 -22.04 -1.65
CA SER A 166 20.54 -23.10 -2.58
C SER A 166 19.03 -23.34 -2.51
N CYS A 167 18.46 -23.34 -1.29
CA CYS A 167 17.01 -23.43 -1.08
C CYS A 167 16.29 -22.22 -1.70
N LEU A 168 16.78 -21.00 -1.44
CA LEU A 168 16.19 -19.78 -2.02
C LEU A 168 16.21 -19.81 -3.55
N ASN A 169 17.32 -20.22 -4.16
CA ASN A 169 17.41 -20.31 -5.62
C ASN A 169 16.44 -21.35 -6.21
N ALA A 170 16.37 -22.54 -5.61
CA ALA A 170 15.44 -23.59 -6.04
C ALA A 170 13.98 -23.14 -5.92
N LEU A 171 13.66 -22.46 -4.81
CA LEU A 171 12.33 -21.97 -4.52
C LEU A 171 11.94 -20.81 -5.44
N SER A 172 12.88 -19.93 -5.78
CA SER A 172 12.69 -18.87 -6.78
C SER A 172 12.29 -19.45 -8.14
N GLY A 173 13.02 -20.47 -8.61
CA GLY A 173 12.72 -21.14 -9.87
C GLY A 173 11.37 -21.85 -9.84
N TYR A 174 11.03 -22.52 -8.74
CA TYR A 174 9.75 -23.18 -8.56
C TYR A 174 8.58 -22.21 -8.59
N LEU A 175 8.64 -21.13 -7.80
CA LEU A 175 7.57 -20.12 -7.72
C LEU A 175 7.38 -19.36 -9.05
N ALA A 176 8.46 -19.13 -9.80
CA ALA A 176 8.38 -18.51 -11.12
C ALA A 176 7.69 -19.44 -12.15
N ALA A 177 7.91 -20.75 -12.05
CA ALA A 177 7.27 -21.75 -12.93
C ALA A 177 5.80 -22.03 -12.55
N SER A 178 5.44 -21.89 -11.26
CA SER A 178 4.13 -22.27 -10.72
C SER A 178 3.12 -21.11 -10.66
N SER A 179 3.28 -20.06 -11.46
CA SER A 179 2.53 -18.80 -11.32
C SER A 179 1.01 -18.94 -11.46
N ALA A 180 0.52 -20.01 -12.09
CA ALA A 180 -0.89 -20.24 -12.40
C ALA A 180 -1.73 -20.95 -11.31
N ASP A 181 -1.13 -21.44 -10.22
CA ASP A 181 -1.88 -22.20 -9.21
C ASP A 181 -2.60 -21.26 -8.23
N SER A 182 -3.93 -21.37 -8.15
CA SER A 182 -4.86 -20.39 -7.53
C SER A 182 -5.36 -20.79 -6.13
N GLY A 183 -4.80 -21.82 -5.53
CA GLY A 183 -5.18 -22.30 -4.20
C GLY A 183 -4.65 -21.42 -3.06
N VAL A 184 -5.55 -20.91 -2.22
CA VAL A 184 -5.22 -20.24 -0.94
C VAL A 184 -5.41 -21.18 0.24
N SER A 185 -4.53 -21.11 1.24
CA SER A 185 -4.67 -21.89 2.47
C SER A 185 -5.42 -21.13 3.56
N LEU A 186 -6.55 -21.68 4.02
CA LEU A 186 -7.33 -21.11 5.13
C LEU A 186 -6.56 -21.15 6.46
N ALA A 187 -5.73 -22.17 6.67
CA ALA A 187 -4.89 -22.27 7.87
C ALA A 187 -3.83 -21.15 7.94
N ALA A 188 -3.50 -20.55 6.79
CA ALA A 188 -2.53 -19.49 6.64
C ALA A 188 -3.18 -18.10 6.51
N GLN A 189 -4.50 -17.97 6.68
CA GLN A 189 -5.18 -16.67 6.58
C GLN A 189 -4.63 -15.67 7.62
N SER A 190 -4.21 -16.14 8.78
CA SER A 190 -3.60 -15.31 9.83
C SER A 190 -2.23 -14.71 9.46
N LEU A 191 -1.62 -15.16 8.36
CA LEU A 191 -0.37 -14.59 7.83
C LEU A 191 -0.60 -13.26 7.10
N SER A 192 -1.82 -13.02 6.62
CA SER A 192 -2.27 -11.73 6.09
C SER A 192 -2.86 -10.92 7.25
N ARG A 193 -2.02 -10.20 7.99
CA ARG A 193 -2.48 -9.26 9.03
C ARG A 193 -2.72 -7.87 8.42
N ASP A 194 -3.61 -7.11 9.08
CA ASP A 194 -4.05 -5.76 8.71
C ASP A 194 -2.90 -4.74 8.53
N ASP A 195 -3.28 -3.58 7.97
CA ASP A 195 -2.48 -2.45 7.49
C ASP A 195 -1.06 -2.33 8.10
N ARG A 196 -0.06 -2.70 7.29
CA ARG A 196 1.37 -2.69 7.66
C ARG A 196 2.06 -1.37 7.33
N VAL A 197 1.32 -0.40 6.77
CA VAL A 197 1.80 0.93 6.41
C VAL A 197 0.75 1.95 6.86
N ARG A 198 0.94 2.49 8.07
CA ARG A 198 0.00 3.45 8.66
C ARG A 198 0.58 4.84 8.65
N LEU A 199 -0.20 5.82 8.17
CA LEU A 199 0.13 7.24 8.33
C LEU A 199 -0.54 7.74 9.61
N GLU A 200 0.25 8.18 10.58
CA GLU A 200 -0.23 8.62 11.90
C GLU A 200 0.20 10.05 12.19
N GLY A 201 -0.71 10.84 12.76
CA GLY A 201 -0.39 12.10 13.40
C GLY A 201 -0.35 11.93 14.92
N ARG A 202 0.77 12.24 15.57
CA ARG A 202 0.88 12.31 17.04
C ARG A 202 1.44 13.67 17.44
N ASP A 203 0.72 14.38 18.32
CA ASP A 203 1.15 15.67 18.88
C ASP A 203 1.58 16.69 17.81
N GLY A 204 0.84 16.76 16.69
CA GLY A 204 1.14 17.66 15.56
C GLY A 204 2.26 17.20 14.63
N THR A 205 2.87 16.03 14.87
CA THR A 205 3.90 15.44 14.02
C THR A 205 3.35 14.25 13.24
N TRP A 206 3.52 14.27 11.91
CA TRP A 206 3.16 13.16 11.04
C TRP A 206 4.31 12.15 10.92
N GLN A 207 3.96 10.87 10.91
CA GLN A 207 4.89 9.77 10.74
C GLN A 207 4.23 8.60 10.00
N VAL A 208 5.02 7.83 9.27
CA VAL A 208 4.61 6.52 8.75
C VAL A 208 5.10 5.44 9.70
N ASP A 209 4.19 4.64 10.25
CA ASP A 209 4.48 3.43 11.01
C ASP A 209 4.50 2.23 10.05
N LEU A 210 5.68 1.63 9.91
CA LEU A 210 5.91 0.41 9.16
C LEU A 210 6.00 -0.76 10.13
N ALA A 211 5.14 -1.76 9.93
CA ALA A 211 5.15 -2.98 10.74
C ALA A 211 6.31 -3.94 10.34
N LEU A 212 7.51 -3.40 10.12
CA LEU A 212 8.73 -4.10 9.77
C LEU A 212 9.89 -3.58 10.64
N ASP A 213 10.87 -4.46 10.90
CA ASP A 213 12.15 -4.04 11.46
C ASP A 213 12.87 -3.03 10.55
N THR A 214 13.83 -2.30 11.11
CA THR A 214 14.49 -1.19 10.42
C THR A 214 15.29 -1.63 9.20
N GLU A 215 15.89 -2.83 9.22
CA GLU A 215 16.70 -3.31 8.09
C GLU A 215 15.84 -3.65 6.88
N ARG A 216 14.65 -4.22 7.12
CA ARG A 216 13.64 -4.48 6.09
C ARG A 216 12.99 -3.20 5.61
N SER A 217 12.59 -2.34 6.54
CA SER A 217 12.00 -1.04 6.22
C SER A 217 12.93 -0.21 5.34
N TRP A 218 14.24 -0.19 5.65
CA TRP A 218 15.25 0.45 4.81
C TRP A 218 15.28 -0.13 3.40
N ALA A 219 15.32 -1.46 3.27
CA ALA A 219 15.43 -2.12 1.96
C ALA A 219 14.19 -1.87 1.09
N GLU A 220 13.00 -1.93 1.69
CA GLU A 220 11.74 -1.66 0.99
C GLU A 220 11.62 -0.18 0.59
N LEU A 221 11.88 0.75 1.51
CA LEU A 221 11.87 2.18 1.22
C LEU A 221 12.86 2.52 0.11
N LEU A 222 14.10 2.04 0.19
CA LEU A 222 15.10 2.29 -0.83
C LEU A 222 14.62 1.83 -2.21
N TYR A 223 14.12 0.60 -2.32
CA TYR A 223 13.62 0.09 -3.59
C TYR A 223 12.48 0.96 -4.13
N GLN A 224 11.56 1.38 -3.28
CA GLN A 224 10.36 2.11 -3.68
C GLN A 224 10.66 3.56 -4.02
N LEU A 225 11.60 4.19 -3.31
CA LEU A 225 12.11 5.52 -3.64
C LEU A 225 12.88 5.48 -4.97
N GLN A 226 13.80 4.53 -5.17
CA GLN A 226 14.52 4.40 -6.46
C GLN A 226 13.58 4.20 -7.65
N LYS A 227 12.46 3.49 -7.43
CA LYS A 227 11.50 3.18 -8.47
C LYS A 227 10.52 4.32 -8.76
N ASN A 228 10.03 4.99 -7.72
CA ASN A 228 8.90 5.92 -7.82
C ASN A 228 9.27 7.39 -7.53
N PHE A 229 10.46 7.65 -6.97
CA PHE A 229 11.00 9.01 -6.73
C PHE A 229 12.11 9.27 -7.74
N ASN A 230 11.71 9.38 -9.00
CA ASN A 230 12.57 9.66 -10.16
C ASN A 230 11.84 10.52 -11.21
N THR A 231 10.97 11.41 -10.74
CA THR A 231 10.18 12.32 -11.58
C THR A 231 10.63 13.76 -11.36
N ASP A 232 10.17 14.67 -12.22
CA ASP A 232 10.50 16.10 -12.14
C ASP A 232 10.03 16.77 -10.82
N TYR A 233 9.10 16.15 -10.09
CA TYR A 233 8.55 16.69 -8.84
C TYR A 233 8.94 15.90 -7.58
N GLN A 234 9.51 14.72 -7.72
CA GLN A 234 10.02 13.96 -6.58
C GLN A 234 11.19 13.09 -7.02
N THR A 235 12.36 13.31 -6.43
CA THR A 235 13.59 12.60 -6.78
C THR A 235 14.36 12.17 -5.54
N LEU A 236 14.76 10.90 -5.46
CA LEU A 236 15.72 10.43 -4.47
C LEU A 236 17.12 10.95 -4.83
N THR A 237 17.70 11.79 -3.97
CA THR A 237 18.97 12.46 -4.22
C THR A 237 20.15 11.80 -3.52
N ASP A 238 19.95 11.33 -2.29
CA ASP A 238 21.00 10.66 -1.51
C ASP A 238 20.43 9.67 -0.49
N GLN A 239 21.28 8.83 0.08
CA GLN A 239 20.95 7.86 1.12
C GLN A 239 22.10 7.68 2.11
N ASP A 240 21.78 7.61 3.40
CA ASP A 240 22.72 7.28 4.46
C ASP A 240 22.15 6.20 5.38
N ARG A 241 22.56 4.95 5.16
CA ARG A 241 22.13 3.80 5.96
C ARG A 241 22.58 3.90 7.41
N SER A 242 23.73 4.52 7.67
CA SER A 242 24.27 4.64 9.03
C SER A 242 23.47 5.62 9.88
N ARG A 243 22.90 6.64 9.25
CA ARG A 243 22.01 7.62 9.89
C ARG A 243 20.53 7.28 9.75
N GLY A 244 20.18 6.30 8.93
CA GLY A 244 18.80 5.92 8.65
C GLY A 244 18.06 7.01 7.89
N GLU A 245 18.74 7.69 6.96
CA GLU A 245 18.22 8.87 6.26
C GLU A 245 18.19 8.66 4.75
N PHE A 246 17.08 9.03 4.11
CA PHE A 246 16.99 9.23 2.66
C PHE A 246 16.77 10.71 2.39
N MET A 247 17.51 11.27 1.43
CA MET A 247 17.32 12.64 0.97
C MET A 247 16.49 12.62 -0.31
N VAL A 248 15.44 13.42 -0.35
CA VAL A 248 14.56 13.55 -1.50
C VAL A 248 14.34 15.03 -1.81
N ASP A 249 14.41 15.39 -3.08
CA ASP A 249 13.92 16.67 -3.56
C ASP A 249 12.44 16.51 -3.89
N TYR A 250 11.59 17.38 -3.32
CA TYR A 250 10.14 17.25 -3.43
C TYR A 250 9.48 18.61 -3.74
N ILE A 251 8.61 18.64 -4.75
CA ILE A 251 7.78 19.80 -5.09
C ILE A 251 6.36 19.59 -4.51
N PRO A 252 5.90 20.44 -3.57
CA PRO A 252 4.56 20.35 -2.97
C PRO A 252 3.44 20.40 -4.03
N ARG A 253 2.29 19.74 -3.78
CA ARG A 253 1.13 19.75 -4.70
C ARG A 253 0.66 21.15 -5.03
N GLU A 254 0.56 22.03 -4.03
CA GLU A 254 0.10 23.40 -4.23
C GLU A 254 0.97 24.17 -5.25
N GLU A 255 2.27 23.92 -5.26
CA GLU A 255 3.21 24.54 -6.21
C GLU A 255 3.15 23.87 -7.59
N ARG A 256 2.91 22.55 -7.65
CA ARG A 256 2.70 21.82 -8.91
C ARG A 256 1.43 22.27 -9.64
N ASP A 257 0.34 22.40 -8.88
CA ASP A 257 -1.00 22.66 -9.39
C ASP A 257 -1.29 24.18 -9.56
N GLY A 258 -0.42 25.04 -9.03
CA GLY A 258 -0.51 26.51 -9.08
C GLY A 258 -0.33 27.15 -10.46
N GLY A 259 -0.17 26.36 -11.53
CA GLY A 259 -0.02 26.84 -12.90
C GLY A 259 -1.32 27.43 -13.47
N TRP A 260 -1.31 28.71 -13.85
CA TRP A 260 -2.39 29.37 -14.58
C TRP A 260 -2.62 28.63 -15.92
N LEU A 261 -3.70 27.84 -16.03
CA LEU A 261 -4.14 27.06 -17.21
C LEU A 261 -3.55 25.64 -17.39
N GLY A 262 -3.00 24.99 -16.37
CA GLY A 262 -2.53 23.59 -16.49
C GLY A 262 -1.30 23.41 -17.38
N ILE A 263 -0.56 24.50 -17.62
CA ILE A 263 0.75 24.51 -18.25
C ILE A 263 1.74 24.55 -17.09
N GLY A 264 2.45 23.44 -16.86
CA GLY A 264 3.26 23.07 -15.69
C GLY A 264 3.73 24.20 -14.76
N GLY A 265 3.48 24.02 -13.46
CA GLY A 265 4.14 24.80 -12.41
C GLY A 265 5.59 24.33 -12.25
N ASP A 266 6.54 25.22 -12.54
CA ASP A 266 7.97 25.05 -12.23
C ASP A 266 8.18 25.37 -10.73
N GLY A 267 7.56 24.59 -9.84
CA GLY A 267 7.78 24.73 -8.40
C GLY A 267 9.24 24.45 -8.04
N ASP A 268 9.76 25.14 -7.01
CA ASP A 268 11.14 24.95 -6.58
C ASP A 268 11.22 23.68 -5.71
N PRO A 269 12.12 22.72 -6.01
CA PRO A 269 12.24 21.52 -5.19
C PRO A 269 12.68 21.86 -3.75
N VAL A 270 11.92 21.38 -2.78
CA VAL A 270 12.26 21.47 -1.36
C VAL A 270 13.09 20.23 -0.98
N PRO A 271 14.32 20.38 -0.48
CA PRO A 271 15.13 19.26 -0.07
C PRO A 271 14.63 18.73 1.28
N MET A 272 14.26 17.46 1.32
CA MET A 272 13.63 16.79 2.45
C MET A 272 14.45 15.57 2.88
N VAL A 273 14.40 15.25 4.17
CA VAL A 273 15.01 14.08 4.78
C VAL A 273 13.90 13.18 5.32
N LEU A 274 13.86 11.94 4.84
CA LEU A 274 13.07 10.86 5.39
C LEU A 274 13.94 10.11 6.39
N LYS A 275 13.61 10.20 7.68
CA LYS A 275 14.39 9.59 8.76
C LYS A 275 13.67 8.38 9.35
N LEU A 276 14.35 7.25 9.39
CA LEU A 276 13.88 6.00 9.97
C LEU A 276 14.31 5.90 11.43
N ARG A 277 13.39 5.44 12.28
CA ARG A 277 13.63 5.18 13.70
C ARG A 277 13.01 3.85 14.09
N ALA A 278 13.78 2.97 14.71
CA ALA A 278 13.27 1.72 15.26
C ALA A 278 12.34 2.00 16.46
N GLU A 279 11.18 1.34 16.50
CA GLU A 279 10.28 1.31 17.63
C GLU A 279 9.77 -0.12 17.83
N ASN A 280 10.38 -0.87 18.75
CA ASN A 280 10.13 -2.31 18.93
C ASN A 280 10.32 -3.10 17.60
N ASP A 281 9.29 -3.81 17.15
CA ASP A 281 9.28 -4.55 15.89
C ASP A 281 8.81 -3.72 14.68
N HIS A 282 8.62 -2.41 14.87
CA HIS A 282 8.15 -1.46 13.87
C HIS A 282 9.24 -0.43 13.55
N THR A 283 9.06 0.27 12.43
CA THR A 283 9.91 1.39 12.03
C THR A 283 9.07 2.62 11.74
N LEU A 284 9.37 3.69 12.45
CA LEU A 284 8.75 4.99 12.22
C LEU A 284 9.56 5.78 11.19
N VAL A 285 8.87 6.40 10.24
CA VAL A 285 9.44 7.30 9.23
C VAL A 285 8.89 8.70 9.45
N THR A 286 9.78 9.68 9.62
CA THR A 286 9.42 11.10 9.72
C THR A 286 10.04 11.89 8.57
N ALA A 287 9.39 12.98 8.16
CA ALA A 287 9.86 13.87 7.11
C ALA A 287 10.20 15.26 7.68
N THR A 288 11.41 15.75 7.40
CA THR A 288 11.87 17.09 7.79
C THR A 288 12.67 17.74 6.68
N ARG A 289 12.68 19.06 6.56
CA ARG A 289 13.52 19.78 5.60
C ARG A 289 15.01 19.57 5.90
N ALA A 290 15.81 19.43 4.84
CA ALA A 290 17.26 19.22 4.93
C ALA A 290 18.03 20.51 5.23
N ASP A 291 17.47 21.67 4.88
CA ASP A 291 18.04 23.00 5.10
C ASP A 291 17.97 23.48 6.57
N GLY A 292 17.26 22.74 7.42
CA GLY A 292 17.07 23.07 8.83
C GLY A 292 15.95 24.09 9.09
N GLU A 293 15.21 24.51 8.06
CA GLU A 293 14.00 25.31 8.23
C GLU A 293 12.87 24.48 8.86
N GLU A 294 11.91 25.17 9.48
CA GLU A 294 10.75 24.51 10.08
C GLU A 294 9.92 23.82 8.99
N THR A 295 9.62 22.53 9.22
CA THR A 295 8.79 21.75 8.29
C THR A 295 7.33 21.89 8.68
N THR A 296 6.49 22.40 7.78
CA THR A 296 5.06 22.50 8.05
C THR A 296 4.45 21.10 8.19
N PRO A 297 3.48 20.89 9.11
CA PRO A 297 2.81 19.60 9.26
C PRO A 297 2.12 19.13 7.97
N ALA A 298 1.61 20.06 7.16
CA ALA A 298 0.99 19.78 5.87
C ALA A 298 2.00 19.19 4.87
N LEU A 299 3.17 19.81 4.71
CA LEU A 299 4.22 19.33 3.81
C LEU A 299 4.77 17.97 4.26
N ALA A 300 5.03 17.82 5.56
CA ALA A 300 5.48 16.54 6.11
C ALA A 300 4.46 15.43 5.85
N ARG A 301 3.17 15.68 6.09
CA ARG A 301 2.09 14.73 5.81
C ARG A 301 2.02 14.36 4.33
N GLU A 302 2.05 15.36 3.44
CA GLU A 302 1.94 15.15 1.99
C GLU A 302 3.07 14.25 1.48
N LEU A 303 4.32 14.54 1.86
CA LEU A 303 5.47 13.71 1.47
C LEU A 303 5.37 12.30 2.06
N LEU A 304 5.00 12.19 3.33
CA LEU A 304 4.86 10.89 4.00
C LEU A 304 3.72 10.05 3.39
N ASP A 305 2.62 10.67 2.97
CA ASP A 305 1.54 10.00 2.25
C ASP A 305 2.01 9.54 0.86
N ALA A 306 2.76 10.39 0.13
CA ALA A 306 3.37 10.00 -1.13
C ALA A 306 4.30 8.79 -0.95
N VAL A 307 5.14 8.77 0.08
CA VAL A 307 5.98 7.60 0.43
C VAL A 307 5.12 6.39 0.76
N ALA A 308 4.16 6.51 1.69
CA ALA A 308 3.28 5.43 2.11
C ALA A 308 2.49 4.81 0.94
N SER A 309 2.06 5.63 -0.02
CA SER A 309 1.35 5.17 -1.22
C SER A 309 2.18 4.22 -2.09
N THR A 310 3.51 4.38 -2.12
CA THR A 310 4.41 3.46 -2.86
C THR A 310 4.60 2.11 -2.17
N LEU A 311 4.30 2.05 -0.86
CA LEU A 311 4.46 0.86 -0.02
C LEU A 311 3.20 0.01 0.07
N ARG A 312 2.04 0.55 -0.31
CA ARG A 312 0.71 -0.08 -0.27
C ARG A 312 0.35 -0.81 -1.55
#